data_AF-A0A3D2R7I8-F1
#
_entry.id   AF-A0A3D2R7I8-F1
#
_cell.length_a   1.000
_cell.length_b   1.000
_cell.length_c   1.000
_cell.angle_alpha   90.00
_cell.angle_beta   90.00
_cell.angle_gamma   90.00
#
_symmetry.space_group_name_H-M   'P 1'
#
loop_
_entity.id
_entity.type
_entity.pdbx_description
1 polymer ?
#
loop_
_entity_poly.entity_id
_entity_poly.type
_entity_poly.pdbx_seq_one_letter_code
_entity_poly.pdbx_strand_id
1 'polypeptide(L)' 'FDQIILTHNFSTKTSNWRLKSAAIHKANYLVTPHGRFKGYPFRSMQGSKFTGGFSDHFPVYITLIKQDKEEYHAD' A
#
# COMPACT_ATOMS: atom_id res chain seq x y z
N PHE A 1 -11.63 -0.20 -1.93
CA PHE A 1 -10.66 0.05 -0.85
C PHE A 1 -9.31 -0.42 -1.32
N ASP A 2 -8.24 0.34 -1.07
CA ASP A 2 -6.87 -0.06 -1.39
C ASP A 2 -6.32 -0.88 -0.21
N GLN A 3 -5.68 -2.03 -0.47
CA GLN A 3 -5.41 -3.02 0.58
C GLN A 3 -4.01 -3.64 0.50
N ILE A 4 -3.44 -3.90 1.68
CA ILE A 4 -2.32 -4.82 1.87
C ILE A 4 -2.79 -5.86 2.88
N ILE A 5 -2.71 -7.14 2.50
CA ILE A 5 -3.10 -8.26 3.35
C ILE A 5 -1.83 -8.97 3.80
N LEU A 6 -1.67 -9.15 5.11
CA LEU A 6 -0.52 -9.81 5.72
C LEU A 6 -0.97 -11.12 6.35
N THR A 7 -0.08 -12.12 6.31
CA THR A 7 -0.33 -13.41 6.97
C THR A 7 -0.22 -13.26 8.49
N HIS A 8 -0.89 -14.15 9.23
CA HIS A 8 -0.82 -14.17 10.70
C HIS A 8 0.62 -14.21 11.22
N ASN A 9 1.52 -14.96 10.57
CA ASN A 9 2.93 -15.08 10.96
C ASN A 9 3.70 -13.76 10.97
N PHE A 10 3.21 -12.73 10.27
CA PHE A 10 3.81 -11.40 10.35
C PHE A 10 3.60 -10.75 11.73
N SER A 11 2.49 -11.06 12.39
CA SER A 11 2.09 -10.48 13.69
C SER A 11 2.62 -11.26 14.90
N THR A 12 3.37 -12.35 14.70
CA THR A 12 3.91 -13.15 15.80
C THR A 12 5.20 -12.54 16.36
N LYS A 13 5.51 -12.83 17.63
CA LYS A 13 6.77 -12.41 18.27
C LYS A 13 8.02 -12.96 17.57
N THR A 14 7.87 -14.04 16.80
CA THR A 14 8.96 -14.67 16.03
C THR A 14 9.35 -13.89 14.77
N SER A 15 8.48 -13.01 14.26
CA SER A 15 8.85 -12.09 13.18
C SER A 15 9.82 -11.04 13.71
N ASN A 16 10.93 -10.82 13.00
CA ASN A 16 11.85 -9.70 13.27
C ASN A 16 11.34 -8.38 12.69
N TRP A 17 10.19 -8.37 12.02
CA TRP A 17 9.62 -7.19 11.39
C TRP A 17 8.39 -6.71 12.15
N ARG A 18 8.28 -5.39 12.30
CA ARG A 18 7.10 -4.72 12.87
C ARG A 18 6.56 -3.71 11.88
N LEU A 19 5.23 -3.68 11.74
CA LEU A 19 4.56 -2.65 10.98
C LEU A 19 4.76 -1.30 11.68
N LYS A 20 5.40 -0.35 10.99
CA LYS A 20 5.55 1.04 11.47
C LYS A 20 4.39 1.91 11.03
N SER A 21 4.03 1.82 9.75
CA SER A 21 2.97 2.61 9.14
C SER A 21 2.42 1.93 7.89
N ALA A 22 1.20 2.31 7.53
CA ALA A 22 0.57 1.99 6.25
C ALA A 22 0.09 3.29 5.61
N ALA A 23 0.24 3.43 4.30
CA ALA A 23 -0.09 4.65 3.58
C ALA A 23 -0.55 4.39 2.15
N ILE A 24 -1.31 5.35 1.61
CA ILE A 24 -1.75 5.39 0.22
C ILE A 24 -0.82 6.32 -0.54
N HIS A 25 -0.22 5.85 -1.63
CA HIS A 25 0.57 6.68 -2.52
C HIS A 25 -0.36 7.43 -3.49
N LYS A 26 -0.76 8.65 -3.11
CA LYS A 26 -1.66 9.51 -3.87
C LYS A 26 -0.92 10.63 -4.59
N ALA A 27 -0.06 10.28 -5.56
CA ALA A 27 0.60 11.26 -6.40
C ALA A 27 -0.40 11.96 -7.34
N ASN A 28 -0.18 13.25 -7.64
CA ASN A 28 -1.10 14.07 -8.43
C ASN A 28 -1.42 13.47 -9.81
N TYR A 29 -0.44 12.84 -10.45
CA TYR A 29 -0.64 12.22 -11.77
C TYR A 29 -1.53 10.97 -11.73
N LEU A 30 -1.72 10.37 -10.55
CA LEU A 30 -2.63 9.23 -10.36
C LEU A 30 -4.08 9.68 -10.11
N VAL A 31 -4.35 10.98 -10.05
CA VAL A 31 -5.65 11.54 -9.66
C VAL A 31 -6.32 12.19 -10.85
N THR A 32 -7.62 11.93 -11.01
CA THR A 32 -8.46 12.60 -12.01
C THR A 32 -8.55 14.10 -11.68
N PRO A 33 -8.09 15.01 -12.55
CA PRO A 33 -7.95 16.43 -12.20
C PRO A 33 -9.25 17.23 -12.29
N HIS A 34 -10.19 16.80 -13.13
CA HIS A 34 -11.41 17.56 -13.47
C HIS A 34 -12.64 16.65 -13.71
N GLY A 35 -13.80 17.28 -13.88
CA GLY A 35 -15.06 16.60 -14.18
C GLY A 35 -15.67 15.87 -12.99
N ARG A 36 -16.67 15.03 -13.25
CA ARG A 36 -17.48 14.33 -12.24
C ARG A 36 -16.66 13.47 -11.27
N PHE A 37 -15.51 12.96 -11.72
CA PHE A 37 -14.64 12.08 -10.94
C PHE A 37 -13.39 12.80 -10.41
N LYS A 38 -13.39 14.14 -10.36
CA LYS A 38 -12.27 14.89 -9.78
C LYS A 38 -11.89 14.37 -8.40
N GLY A 39 -10.61 14.11 -8.17
CA GLY A 39 -10.09 13.60 -6.89
C GLY A 39 -10.07 12.08 -6.74
N TYR A 40 -10.72 11.33 -7.65
CA TYR A 40 -10.68 9.87 -7.71
C TYR A 40 -9.48 9.36 -8.52
N PRO A 41 -9.11 8.06 -8.43
CA PRO A 41 -8.06 7.48 -9.25
C PRO A 41 -8.26 7.79 -10.73
N PHE A 42 -7.19 8.13 -11.43
CA PHE A 42 -7.17 8.22 -12.88
C PHE A 42 -7.17 6.80 -13.45
N ARG A 43 -8.37 6.24 -13.58
CA ARG A 43 -8.62 4.83 -13.93
C ARG A 43 -8.16 4.53 -15.33
N SER A 44 -7.48 3.41 -15.57
CA SER A 44 -7.11 2.95 -16.92
C SER A 44 -8.34 2.67 -17.79
N MET A 45 -9.40 2.10 -17.20
CA MET A 45 -10.64 1.78 -17.89
C MET A 45 -11.85 2.51 -17.29
N GLN A 46 -12.73 2.98 -18.16
CA GLN A 46 -14.07 3.45 -17.80
C GLN A 46 -15.09 2.70 -18.66
N GLY A 47 -15.70 1.66 -18.07
CA GLY A 47 -16.45 0.66 -18.83
C GLY A 47 -15.51 -0.07 -19.79
N SER A 48 -15.87 -0.09 -21.07
CA SER A 48 -15.05 -0.69 -22.14
C SER A 48 -14.02 0.27 -22.76
N LYS A 49 -13.96 1.53 -22.31
CA LYS A 49 -13.07 2.55 -22.89
C LYS A 49 -11.78 2.68 -22.09
N PHE A 50 -10.64 2.52 -22.77
CA PHE A 50 -9.33 2.91 -22.23
C PHE A 50 -9.22 4.44 -22.20
N THR A 51 -8.79 4.98 -21.06
CA THR A 51 -8.74 6.43 -20.80
C THR A 51 -7.34 7.03 -20.87
N GLY A 52 -6.30 6.18 -20.96
CA GLY A 52 -4.91 6.59 -20.75
C GLY A 52 -4.49 6.68 -19.27
N GLY A 53 -5.38 6.31 -18.34
CA GLY A 53 -5.09 6.27 -16.90
C GLY A 53 -4.29 5.05 -16.44
N PHE A 54 -4.10 4.94 -15.13
CA PHE A 54 -3.19 3.97 -14.51
C PHE A 54 -3.93 2.76 -13.92
N SER A 55 -4.78 2.97 -12.93
CA SER A 55 -5.49 1.93 -12.17
C SER A 55 -6.75 2.52 -11.55
N ASP A 56 -7.77 1.69 -11.31
CA ASP A 56 -8.96 2.09 -10.56
C ASP A 56 -8.75 2.13 -9.04
N HIS A 57 -7.55 1.76 -8.61
CA HIS A 57 -7.06 1.78 -7.24
C HIS A 57 -5.76 2.56 -7.10
N PHE A 58 -5.54 3.17 -5.93
CA PHE A 58 -4.24 3.79 -5.63
C PHE A 58 -3.24 2.73 -5.17
N PRO A 59 -1.94 2.90 -5.49
CA PRO A 59 -0.91 2.09 -4.86
C PRO A 59 -0.90 2.33 -3.36
N VAL A 60 -0.68 1.26 -2.60
CA VAL A 60 -0.53 1.28 -1.14
C VAL A 60 0.82 0.69 -0.76
N TYR A 61 1.36 1.15 0.35
CA TYR A 61 2.62 0.67 0.87
C TYR A 61 2.61 0.65 2.39
N ILE A 62 3.47 -0.19 2.95
CA ILE A 62 3.79 -0.22 4.38
C ILE A 62 5.26 0.11 4.59
N THR A 63 5.58 0.74 5.71
CA THR A 63 6.96 0.83 6.20
C THR A 63 7.12 -0.14 7.35
N LEU A 64 8.21 -0.89 7.33
CA LEU A 64 8.55 -1.88 8.35
C LEU A 64 9.81 -1.45 9.10
N ILE A 65 9.85 -1.76 10.39
CA ILE A 65 11.07 -1.69 11.20
C ILE A 65 11.56 -3.11 11.44
N LYS A 66 12.86 -3.32 11.24
CA LYS A 66 13.55 -4.54 11.65
C LYS A 66 13.98 -4.39 13.10
N GLN A 67 13.63 -5.36 13.94
CA GLN A 67 14.18 -5.47 15.27
C GLN A 67 15.46 -6.31 15.18
N ASP A 68 16.54 -5.81 15.78
CA ASP A 68 17.72 -6.64 16.02
C ASP A 68 17.36 -7.66 17.09
N LYS A 69 17.77 -8.91 16.87
CA LYS A 69 17.74 -9.90 17.95
C LYS A 69 18.93 -9.55 18.85
N GLU A 70 18.70 -9.26 20.13
CA GLU A 70 19.72 -9.62 21.11
C GLU A 70 19.93 -11.13 20.93
N GLU A 71 21.13 -11.53 20.52
CA GLU A 71 21.51 -12.94 20.54
C GLU A 71 21.38 -13.39 21.98
N TYR A 72 20.42 -14.28 22.23
CA TYR A 72 20.33 -15.00 23.49
C TYR A 72 21.55 -15.93 23.52
N HIS A 73 22.68 -15.42 24.01
CA HIS A 73 23.77 -16.26 24.47
C HIS A 73 23.25 -16.99 25.71
N ALA A 74 22.89 -18.27 25.54
CA ALA A 74 22.69 -19.16 26.66
C ALA A 74 24.09 -19.53 27.18
N ASP A 75 24.43 -19.05 28.36
CA ASP A 75 25.47 -19.65 29.20
C ASP A 75 25.04 -21.06 29.66
#